data_AF-A0A1V6AQ11-F1
#
_entry.id   AF-A0A1V6AQ11-F1
#
_cell.length_a   1.000
_cell.length_b   1.000
_cell.length_c   1.000
_cell.angle_alpha   90.00
_cell.angle_beta   90.00
_cell.angle_gamma   90.00
#
_symmetry.space_group_name_H-M   'P 1'
#
loop_
_entity.id
_entity.type
_entity.pdbx_description
1 polymer ?
#
loop_
_entity_poly.entity_id
_entity_poly.type
_entity_poly.pdbx_seq_one_letter_code
_entity_poly.pdbx_strand_id
1 'polypeptide(L)'
;MERTVIDSINDFEKIGGLEELLRSLEMMPYADETKLLCYLKSYGKQILFQKAGYILEHFKDSLKITDTFFKACEAEISKSVRYLYHGLEKEKSIYNKKWRLFVPEQLLALISEGGNEFV
;
A
#
# COMPACT_ATOMS: atom_id res chain seq x y z
N MET A 1 -13.79 -7.79 -4.45
CA MET A 1 -12.70 -6.97 -4.98
C MET A 1 -11.88 -6.38 -3.84
N GLU A 2 -12.49 -5.64 -2.91
CA GLU A 2 -11.79 -4.96 -1.80
C GLU A 2 -11.07 -5.92 -0.87
N ARG A 3 -11.67 -7.09 -0.60
CA ARG A 3 -10.98 -8.16 0.14
C ARG A 3 -9.67 -8.55 -0.54
N THR A 4 -9.71 -8.78 -1.86
CA THR A 4 -8.52 -9.11 -2.65
C THR A 4 -7.47 -8.02 -2.59
N VAL A 5 -7.85 -6.74 -2.63
CA VAL A 5 -6.90 -5.62 -2.45
C VAL A 5 -6.19 -5.71 -1.10
N ILE A 6 -6.95 -5.91 -0.01
CA ILE A 6 -6.37 -6.03 1.33
C ILE A 6 -5.50 -7.29 1.47
N ASP A 7 -5.95 -8.42 0.92
CA ASP A 7 -5.20 -9.68 0.92
C ASP A 7 -3.87 -9.52 0.15
N SER A 8 -3.90 -8.88 -1.03
CA SER A 8 -2.71 -8.60 -1.82
C SER A 8 -1.75 -7.64 -1.11
N ILE A 9 -2.25 -6.59 -0.43
CA ILE A 9 -1.38 -5.71 0.38
C ILE A 9 -0.77 -6.47 1.58
N ASN A 10 -1.52 -7.40 2.18
CA ASN A 10 -1.03 -8.19 3.31
C ASN A 10 0.05 -9.20 2.90
N ASP A 11 -0.05 -9.78 1.69
CA ASP A 11 0.75 -10.92 1.29
C ASP A 11 1.60 -10.70 0.02
N PHE A 12 1.73 -9.48 -0.51
CA PHE A 12 2.48 -9.23 -1.76
C PHE A 12 3.89 -9.84 -1.77
N GLU A 13 4.59 -9.86 -0.62
CA GLU A 13 5.93 -10.47 -0.48
C GLU A 13 5.95 -11.99 -0.70
N LYS A 14 4.79 -12.65 -0.67
CA LYS A 14 4.62 -14.11 -0.82
C LYS A 14 3.92 -14.53 -2.11
N ILE A 15 3.31 -13.56 -2.81
CA ILE A 15 2.56 -13.80 -4.05
C ILE A 15 3.29 -13.12 -5.21
N GLY A 16 2.66 -12.15 -5.87
CA GLY A 16 3.16 -11.43 -7.04
C GLY A 16 4.16 -10.30 -6.83
N GLY A 17 4.54 -10.00 -5.58
CA GLY A 17 5.41 -8.86 -5.29
C GLY A 17 4.72 -7.50 -5.34
N LEU A 18 5.48 -6.46 -5.02
CA LEU A 18 4.96 -5.09 -4.92
C LEU A 18 4.57 -4.51 -6.29
N GLU A 19 5.35 -4.79 -7.34
CA GLU A 19 5.08 -4.27 -8.69
C GLU A 19 3.72 -4.73 -9.23
N GLU A 20 3.42 -6.04 -9.17
CA GLU A 20 2.14 -6.59 -9.64
C GLU A 20 0.95 -6.04 -8.85
N LEU A 21 1.12 -5.82 -7.53
CA LEU A 21 0.12 -5.14 -6.70
C LEU A 21 -0.14 -3.72 -7.20
N LEU A 22 0.92 -2.92 -7.45
CA LEU A 22 0.79 -1.54 -7.91
C LEU A 22 0.13 -1.47 -9.31
N ARG A 23 0.51 -2.36 -10.24
CA ARG A 23 -0.14 -2.48 -11.55
C ARG A 23 -1.62 -2.82 -11.44
N SER A 24 -1.96 -3.74 -10.53
CA SER A 24 -3.35 -4.13 -10.29
C SER A 24 -4.18 -2.95 -9.78
N LEU A 25 -3.62 -2.14 -8.86
CA LEU A 25 -4.27 -0.94 -8.34
C LEU A 25 -4.39 0.17 -9.40
N GLU A 26 -3.39 0.33 -10.27
CA GLU A 26 -3.40 1.30 -11.38
C GLU A 26 -4.56 1.06 -12.35
N MET A 27 -4.89 -0.21 -12.63
CA MET A 27 -5.98 -0.59 -13.54
C MET A 27 -7.39 -0.50 -12.92
N MET A 28 -7.50 -0.33 -11.61
CA MET A 28 -8.80 -0.32 -10.92
C MET A 28 -9.51 1.02 -11.07
N PRO A 29 -10.81 1.05 -11.47
CA PRO A 29 -11.53 2.30 -11.70
C PRO A 29 -12.07 2.98 -10.42
N TYR A 30 -12.23 2.21 -9.33
CA TYR A 30 -12.63 2.68 -8.01
C TYR A 30 -12.43 1.57 -6.96
N ALA A 31 -12.48 1.92 -5.67
CA ALA A 31 -12.61 0.97 -4.57
C ALA A 31 -13.62 1.46 -3.51
N ASP A 32 -14.37 0.54 -2.91
CA ASP A 32 -15.28 0.85 -1.80
C ASP A 32 -14.49 0.99 -0.48
N GLU A 33 -14.26 2.23 -0.04
CA GLU A 33 -13.47 2.52 1.17
C GLU A 33 -14.07 1.94 2.46
N THR A 34 -15.40 1.74 2.51
CA THR A 34 -16.08 1.14 3.67
C THR A 34 -15.72 -0.35 3.76
N LYS A 35 -15.71 -1.04 2.62
CA LYS A 35 -15.30 -2.45 2.57
C LYS A 35 -13.80 -2.63 2.81
N LEU A 36 -12.95 -1.77 2.26
CA LEU A 36 -11.51 -1.78 2.53
C LEU A 36 -11.25 -1.69 4.05
N LEU A 37 -11.88 -0.72 4.73
CA LEU A 37 -11.73 -0.54 6.16
C LEU A 37 -12.29 -1.73 6.96
N CYS A 38 -13.41 -2.31 6.53
CA CYS A 38 -14.00 -3.51 7.13
C CYS A 38 -12.99 -4.68 7.12
N TYR A 39 -12.37 -4.96 5.98
CA TYR A 39 -11.39 -6.04 5.86
C TYR A 39 -10.09 -5.75 6.62
N LEU A 40 -9.61 -4.51 6.62
CA LEU A 40 -8.46 -4.11 7.46
C LEU A 40 -8.72 -4.41 8.94
N LYS A 41 -9.91 -4.04 9.43
CA LYS A 41 -10.33 -4.31 10.81
C LYS A 41 -10.48 -5.80 11.09
N SER A 42 -10.99 -6.59 10.15
CA SER A 42 -11.09 -8.04 10.35
C SER A 42 -9.74 -8.74 10.47
N TYR A 43 -8.70 -8.21 9.80
CA TYR A 43 -7.33 -8.71 9.96
C TYR A 43 -6.73 -8.35 11.32
N GLY A 44 -7.07 -7.18 11.88
CA GLY A 44 -6.61 -6.74 13.20
C GLY A 44 -5.09 -6.51 13.29
N LYS A 45 -4.42 -6.27 12.16
CA LYS A 45 -2.96 -6.08 12.08
C LYS A 45 -2.61 -4.61 11.86
N GLN A 46 -1.96 -3.98 12.83
CA GLN A 46 -1.54 -2.58 12.73
C GLN A 46 -0.62 -2.31 11.52
N ILE A 47 0.31 -3.22 11.23
CA ILE A 47 1.19 -3.12 10.05
C ILE A 47 0.40 -3.10 8.74
N LEU A 48 -0.76 -3.77 8.69
CA LEU A 48 -1.59 -3.78 7.49
C LEU A 48 -2.26 -2.42 7.27
N PHE A 49 -2.68 -1.72 8.33
CA PHE A 49 -3.13 -0.32 8.23
C PHE A 49 -2.01 0.61 7.76
N GLN A 50 -0.77 0.42 8.23
CA GLN A 50 0.40 1.20 7.77
C GLN A 50 0.66 0.99 6.28
N LYS A 51 0.74 -0.29 5.84
CA LYS A 51 0.99 -0.65 4.44
C LYS A 51 -0.14 -0.21 3.52
N ALA A 52 -1.39 -0.49 3.89
CA ALA A 52 -2.55 -0.14 3.07
C ALA A 52 -2.76 1.37 2.99
N GLY A 53 -2.62 2.08 4.11
CA GLY A 53 -2.69 3.53 4.13
C GLY A 53 -1.64 4.17 3.22
N TYR A 54 -0.39 3.73 3.32
CA TYR A 54 0.69 4.21 2.46
C TYR A 54 0.44 3.92 0.98
N ILE A 55 0.21 2.66 0.62
CA ILE A 55 0.07 2.25 -0.79
C ILE A 55 -1.15 2.92 -1.42
N LEU A 56 -2.33 2.84 -0.78
CA LEU A 56 -3.58 3.36 -1.36
C LEU A 56 -3.60 4.89 -1.44
N GLU A 57 -2.79 5.59 -0.64
CA GLU A 57 -2.68 7.06 -0.72
C GLU A 57 -2.12 7.52 -2.06
N HIS A 58 -1.23 6.74 -2.69
CA HIS A 58 -0.74 7.01 -4.04
C HIS A 58 -1.81 6.83 -5.14
N PHE A 59 -2.87 6.09 -4.84
CA PHE A 59 -3.99 5.83 -5.75
C PHE A 59 -5.29 6.48 -5.28
N LYS A 60 -5.21 7.44 -4.36
CA LYS A 60 -6.38 8.10 -3.74
C LYS A 60 -7.37 8.59 -4.79
N ASP A 61 -6.89 9.38 -5.75
CA ASP A 61 -7.73 10.04 -6.74
C ASP A 61 -8.26 9.04 -7.78
N SER A 62 -7.44 8.10 -8.24
CA SER A 62 -7.86 7.08 -9.21
C SER A 62 -8.88 6.10 -8.63
N LEU A 63 -8.72 5.70 -7.36
CA LEU A 63 -9.62 4.79 -6.67
C LEU A 63 -10.83 5.49 -6.02
N LYS A 64 -10.86 6.83 -6.04
CA LYS A 64 -11.90 7.67 -5.42
C LYS A 64 -12.04 7.44 -3.90
N ILE A 65 -10.91 7.22 -3.23
CA ILE A 65 -10.83 7.04 -1.78
C ILE A 65 -10.73 8.42 -1.11
N THR A 66 -11.43 8.63 -0.01
CA THR A 66 -11.45 9.93 0.67
C THR A 66 -10.43 10.00 1.80
N ASP A 67 -10.17 11.23 2.29
CA ASP A 67 -9.34 11.43 3.48
C ASP A 67 -9.91 10.77 4.74
N THR A 68 -11.21 10.48 4.77
CA THR A 68 -11.85 9.78 5.89
C THR A 68 -11.27 8.39 6.08
N PHE A 69 -11.05 7.65 4.99
CA PHE A 69 -10.41 6.34 5.04
C PHE A 69 -9.00 6.41 5.60
N PHE A 70 -8.18 7.35 5.12
CA PHE A 70 -6.80 7.48 5.58
C PHE A 70 -6.70 7.91 7.04
N LYS A 71 -7.58 8.81 7.50
CA LYS A 71 -7.69 9.16 8.93
C LYS A 71 -8.09 7.97 9.78
N ALA A 72 -9.04 7.14 9.31
CA ALA A 72 -9.42 5.92 10.00
C ALA A 72 -8.26 4.92 10.08
N CYS A 73 -7.47 4.78 9.02
CA CYS A 73 -6.27 3.94 9.05
C CYS A 73 -5.21 4.49 10.02
N GLU A 74 -4.94 5.80 9.99
CA GLU A 74 -3.96 6.45 10.87
C GLU A 74 -4.31 6.27 12.36
N ALA A 75 -5.60 6.31 12.71
CA ALA A 75 -6.08 6.09 14.07
C ALA A 75 -5.79 4.68 14.63
N GLU A 76 -5.63 3.68 13.75
CA GLU A 76 -5.33 2.28 14.12
C GLU A 76 -3.80 2.02 14.24
N ILE A 77 -2.97 2.99 13.82
CA ILE A 77 -1.50 2.85 13.82
C ILE A 77 -0.94 3.19 15.21
N SER A 78 -0.18 2.25 15.79
CA SER A 78 0.53 2.47 17.06
C SER A 78 1.90 3.13 16.88
N LYS A 79 2.71 3.19 17.94
CA LYS A 79 4.07 3.79 17.95
C LYS A 79 5.12 3.00 17.15
N SER A 80 4.72 1.90 16.53
CA SER A 80 5.61 0.98 15.84
C SER A 80 6.11 1.55 14.51
N VAL A 81 7.44 1.61 14.33
CA VAL A 81 8.08 1.90 13.05
C VAL A 81 8.48 0.59 12.36
N ARG A 82 8.21 0.49 11.06
CA ARG A 82 8.41 -0.73 10.25
C ARG A 82 8.94 -0.37 8.86
N TYR A 83 9.38 -1.37 8.10
CA TYR A 83 9.69 -1.25 6.67
C TYR A 83 8.50 -1.74 5.84
N LEU A 84 8.31 -1.18 4.64
CA LEU A 84 7.23 -1.58 3.73
C LEU A 84 7.35 -3.05 3.31
N TYR A 85 8.56 -3.52 3.05
CA TYR A 85 8.89 -4.90 2.69
C TYR A 85 10.27 -5.28 3.23
N HIS A 86 10.54 -6.58 3.30
CA HIS A 86 11.83 -7.12 3.73
C HIS A 86 12.94 -6.79 2.72
N GLY A 87 14.08 -6.31 3.19
CA GLY A 87 15.24 -5.99 2.33
C GLY A 87 15.34 -4.50 1.98
N LEU A 88 14.27 -3.72 2.16
CA LEU A 88 14.26 -2.27 1.93
C LEU A 88 15.34 -1.53 2.76
N GLU A 89 15.74 -2.08 3.92
CA GLU A 89 16.83 -1.55 4.74
C GLU A 89 18.21 -1.57 4.05
N LYS A 90 18.36 -2.33 2.95
CA LYS A 90 19.57 -2.41 2.12
C LYS A 90 19.50 -1.49 0.90
N GLU A 91 18.38 -0.82 0.69
CA GLU A 91 18.10 0.07 -0.43
C GLU A 91 17.97 1.52 0.05
N LYS A 92 17.90 2.47 -0.89
CA LYS A 92 17.55 3.86 -0.55
C LYS A 92 16.09 3.91 -0.10
N SER A 93 15.89 4.25 1.17
CA SER A 93 14.57 4.37 1.77
C SER A 93 14.42 5.67 2.55
N ILE A 94 13.18 6.15 2.63
CA ILE A 94 12.81 7.34 3.37
C ILE A 94 11.79 6.99 4.44
N TYR A 95 11.84 7.70 5.57
CA TYR A 95 10.86 7.53 6.62
C TYR A 95 9.60 8.35 6.32
N ASN A 96 8.49 7.67 6.02
CA ASN A 96 7.18 8.29 5.93
C ASN A 96 6.58 8.45 7.33
N LYS A 97 6.56 9.70 7.82
CA LYS A 97 6.10 10.03 9.17
C LYS A 97 4.61 9.73 9.40
N LYS A 98 3.76 9.92 8.38
CA LYS A 98 2.30 9.69 8.46
C LYS A 98 2.01 8.22 8.75
N TRP A 99 2.65 7.33 7.98
CA TRP A 99 2.42 5.89 8.08
C TRP A 99 3.39 5.17 9.02
N ARG A 100 4.36 5.88 9.59
CA ARG A 100 5.45 5.35 10.44
C ARG A 100 6.16 4.17 9.76
N LEU A 101 6.43 4.35 8.48
CA LEU A 101 6.91 3.29 7.60
C LEU A 101 8.14 3.80 6.83
N PHE A 102 9.21 3.02 6.83
CA PHE A 102 10.27 3.19 5.85
C PHE A 102 9.77 2.66 4.51
N VAL A 103 9.92 3.48 3.47
CA VAL A 103 9.35 3.26 2.14
C VAL A 103 10.39 3.59 1.07
N PRO A 104 10.29 3.04 -0.15
CA PRO A 104 11.16 3.44 -1.25
C PRO A 104 10.99 4.93 -1.58
N GLU A 105 12.07 5.59 -2.02
CA GLU A 105 12.04 7.02 -2.41
C GLU A 105 11.01 7.31 -3.50
N GLN A 106 10.80 6.35 -4.43
CA GLN A 106 9.90 6.49 -5.57
C GLN A 106 9.06 5.22 -5.75
N LEU A 107 7.94 5.10 -5.02
CA LEU A 107 7.06 3.92 -5.11
C LEU A 107 6.54 3.67 -6.53
N LEU A 108 6.03 4.70 -7.20
CA LEU A 108 5.41 4.56 -8.53
C LEU A 108 6.43 4.39 -9.67
N ALA A 109 7.73 4.60 -9.41
CA ALA A 109 8.77 4.29 -10.41
C ALA A 109 8.80 2.80 -10.74
N LEU A 110 8.41 1.93 -9.81
CA LEU A 110 8.28 0.48 -10.00
C LEU A 110 7.32 0.10 -11.13
N ILE A 111 6.36 0.96 -11.46
CA ILE A 111 5.39 0.75 -12.55
C ILE A 111 5.53 1.78 -13.68
N SER A 112 6.54 2.65 -13.61
CA SER A 112 6.79 3.64 -14.67
C SER A 112 7.57 3.04 -15.86
N GLU A 113 8.36 1.99 -15.64
CA GLU A 113 9.20 1.36 -16.67
C GLU A 113 8.61 0.03 -17.15
N GLY A 114 7.48 0.13 -17.87
CA GLY A 114 6.87 -0.98 -18.62
C GLY A 114 7.02 -0.82 -20.13
N GLY A 115 8.07 -0.15 -20.60
CA GLY A 115 8.22 0.28 -21.99
C GLY A 115 9.64 0.28 -22.54
N ASN A 116 10.56 -0.53 -22.01
CA ASN A 116 11.77 -0.88 -22.75
C ASN A 116 12.09 -2.36 -22.52
N GLU A 117 11.86 -3.14 -23.57
CA GLU A 117 12.59 -4.37 -23.82
C GLU A 117 14.08 -4.10 -23.61
N PHE A 118 14.74 -4.86 -22.75
CA PHE A 118 16.18 -4.96 -22.77
C PHE A 118 16.57 -5.65 -24.10
N VAL A 119 16.93 -4.85 -25.10
CA VAL A 119 17.67 -5.27 -26.30
C VAL A 119 19.15 -5.35 -25.98
#